data_AF-A0AAU7HFJ4-F1
#
_entry.id   AF-A0AAU7HFJ4-F1
#
_cell.length_a   1.000
_cell.length_b   1.000
_cell.length_c   1.000
_cell.angle_alpha   90.00
_cell.angle_beta   90.00
_cell.angle_gamma   90.00
#
_symmetry.space_group_name_H-M   'P 1'
#
loop_
_entity.id
_entity.type
_entity.pdbx_description
1 polymer ?
#
loop_
_entity_poly.entity_id
_entity_poly.type
_entity_poly.pdbx_seq_one_letter_code
_entity_poly.pdbx_strand_id
1 'polypeptide(L)'
;MVVIDDEEARFSQYSYGKYFQYIPISDNDLANLEEGKESVLDRTRRLFYVCCSRALKDLAVVIFVPDVAVAQSAIVGQNLFPASVILGAHDLD
;
A
#
# COMPACT_ATOMS: atom_id res chain seq x y z
N MET A 1 6.39 1.76 -13.79
CA MET A 1 6.89 1.89 -12.41
C MET A 1 5.90 2.73 -11.62
N VAL A 2 5.61 2.34 -10.39
CA VAL A 2 4.78 3.06 -9.43
C VAL A 2 5.65 3.33 -8.20
N VAL A 3 5.69 4.57 -7.74
CA VAL A 3 6.39 4.96 -6.52
C VAL A 3 5.34 5.37 -5.50
N ILE A 4 5.40 4.77 -4.32
CA ILE A 4 4.53 5.05 -3.19
C ILE A 4 5.39 5.66 -2.10
N ASP A 5 4.99 6.84 -1.66
CA ASP A 5 5.57 7.55 -0.52
C ASP A 5 4.44 8.22 0.25
N ASP A 6 3.95 7.55 1.29
CA ASP A 6 2.86 8.05 2.13
C ASP A 6 3.33 9.22 3.01
N GLU A 7 4.64 9.33 3.34
CA GLU A 7 5.17 10.38 4.22
C GLU A 7 5.31 11.72 3.48
N GLU A 8 5.75 11.71 2.22
CA GLU A 8 5.82 12.93 1.41
C GLU A 8 4.46 13.35 0.82
N ALA A 9 3.49 12.44 0.79
CA ALA A 9 2.16 12.73 0.26
C ALA A 9 1.38 13.72 1.14
N ARG A 10 1.05 14.89 0.59
CA ARG A 10 0.28 15.95 1.31
C ARG A 10 -1.22 15.68 1.44
N PHE A 11 -1.73 14.53 1.01
CA PHE A 11 -3.17 14.26 0.90
C PHE A 11 -3.62 13.12 1.80
N SER A 12 -4.50 13.40 2.77
CA SER A 12 -5.03 12.42 3.72
C SER A 12 -6.10 11.47 3.15
N GLN A 13 -6.44 11.58 1.86
CA GLN A 13 -7.53 10.81 1.24
C GLN A 13 -7.14 9.37 0.89
N TYR A 14 -5.84 9.07 0.86
CA TYR A 14 -5.25 7.79 0.51
C TYR A 14 -4.22 7.39 1.57
N SER A 15 -4.10 6.09 1.85
CA SER A 15 -2.98 5.55 2.63
C SER A 15 -2.66 4.14 2.17
N TYR A 16 -1.48 3.95 1.59
CA TYR A 16 -0.98 2.64 1.22
C TYR A 16 -0.55 1.83 2.44
N GLY A 17 -0.12 2.48 3.52
CA GLY A 17 0.16 1.79 4.79
C GLY A 17 -1.06 1.13 5.40
N LYS A 18 -2.21 1.79 5.39
CA LYS A 18 -3.47 1.18 5.82
C LYS A 18 -3.94 0.09 4.87
N TYR A 19 -3.76 0.30 3.57
CA TYR A 19 -4.17 -0.67 2.54
C TYR A 19 -3.35 -1.97 2.59
N PHE A 20 -2.02 -1.88 2.72
CA PHE A 20 -1.13 -3.04 2.86
C PHE A 20 -0.97 -3.52 4.31
N GLN A 21 -1.66 -2.86 5.25
CA GLN A 21 -1.73 -3.21 6.68
C GLN A 21 -0.40 -3.16 7.45
N TYR A 22 0.57 -2.34 6.99
CA TYR A 22 1.73 -1.99 7.81
C TYR A 22 1.50 -0.73 8.67
N ILE A 23 0.35 -0.08 8.49
CA ILE A 23 -0.20 0.95 9.39
C ILE A 23 -1.61 0.49 9.77
N PRO A 24 -2.00 0.54 11.06
CA PRO A 24 -3.36 0.20 11.46
C PRO A 24 -4.39 1.21 10.90
N ILE A 25 -5.59 0.72 10.60
CA ILE A 25 -6.75 1.59 10.35
C ILE A 25 -7.07 2.39 11.62
N SER A 26 -7.47 3.65 11.48
CA SER A 26 -7.84 4.48 12.63
C SER A 26 -9.30 4.27 13.03
N ASP A 27 -9.68 4.70 14.24
CA ASP A 27 -11.06 4.63 14.73
C ASP A 27 -12.04 5.36 13.80
N ASN A 28 -11.60 6.47 13.19
CA ASN A 28 -12.41 7.21 12.22
C ASN A 28 -12.58 6.44 10.89
N ASP A 29 -11.61 5.62 10.49
CA ASP A 29 -11.77 4.75 9.30
C ASP A 29 -12.81 3.66 9.59
N LEU A 30 -12.75 3.05 10.78
CA LEU A 30 -13.72 2.06 11.26
C LEU A 30 -15.14 2.64 11.27
N ALA A 31 -15.33 3.82 11.87
CA ALA A 31 -16.63 4.48 11.90
C ALA A 31 -17.18 4.75 10.48
N ASN A 32 -16.33 5.21 9.55
CA ASN A 32 -16.76 5.44 8.16
C ASN A 32 -17.15 4.13 7.43
N LEU A 33 -16.43 3.03 7.71
CA LEU A 33 -16.76 1.70 7.17
C LEU A 33 -18.11 1.20 7.69
N GLU A 34 -18.37 1.35 8.99
CA GLU A 34 -19.64 0.96 9.61
C GLU A 34 -20.84 1.77 9.07
N GLU A 35 -20.63 3.05 8.76
CA GLU A 35 -21.64 3.92 8.15
C GLU A 35 -21.83 3.68 6.64
N GLY A 36 -21.09 2.73 6.03
CA GLY A 36 -21.16 2.42 4.60
C GLY A 36 -20.63 3.54 3.70
N LYS A 37 -19.84 4.47 4.24
CA LYS A 37 -19.18 5.51 3.46
C LYS A 37 -17.98 4.91 2.73
N GLU A 38 -17.61 5.54 1.63
CA GLU A 38 -16.38 5.16 0.93
C GLU A 38 -15.15 5.32 1.84
N SER A 39 -14.42 4.23 2.05
CA SER A 39 -13.27 4.21 2.96
C SER A 39 -11.98 4.66 2.29
N VAL A 40 -10.97 4.98 3.12
CA VAL A 40 -9.60 5.22 2.63
C VAL A 40 -9.05 4.00 1.89
N LEU A 41 -9.43 2.79 2.32
CA LEU A 41 -9.02 1.53 1.70
C LEU A 41 -9.62 1.39 0.29
N ASP A 42 -10.89 1.75 0.11
CA ASP A 42 -11.56 1.71 -1.21
C ASP A 42 -10.90 2.66 -2.19
N ARG A 43 -10.66 3.90 -1.75
CA ARG A 43 -9.98 4.92 -2.57
C ARG A 43 -8.55 4.50 -2.92
N THR A 44 -7.77 4.05 -1.95
CA THR A 44 -6.39 3.60 -2.19
C THR A 44 -6.34 2.39 -3.09
N ARG A 45 -7.21 1.38 -2.91
CA ARG A 45 -7.28 0.21 -3.78
C ARG A 45 -7.56 0.60 -5.23
N ARG A 46 -8.52 1.52 -5.47
CA ARG A 46 -8.85 1.99 -6.83
C ARG A 46 -7.69 2.77 -7.45
N LEU A 47 -7.05 3.65 -6.69
CA LEU A 47 -5.88 4.39 -7.17
C LEU A 47 -4.73 3.44 -7.50
N PHE A 48 -4.43 2.48 -6.62
CA PHE A 48 -3.40 1.48 -6.83
C PHE A 48 -3.66 0.66 -8.09
N TYR A 49 -4.90 0.20 -8.27
CA TYR A 49 -5.31 -0.50 -9.49
C TYR A 49 -5.02 0.33 -10.75
N VAL A 50 -5.44 1.60 -10.77
CA VAL A 50 -5.19 2.51 -11.90
C VAL A 50 -3.70 2.73 -12.15
N CYS A 51 -2.89 2.88 -11.10
CA CYS A 51 -1.44 3.04 -11.22
C CYS A 51 -0.78 1.79 -11.82
N CYS A 52 -1.20 0.61 -11.37
CA CYS A 52 -0.63 -0.67 -11.82
C CYS A 52 -1.10 -1.07 -13.22
N SER A 53 -2.38 -0.83 -13.55
CA SER A 53 -2.99 -1.31 -14.79
C SER A 53 -2.50 -0.59 -16.06
N ARG A 54 -1.72 0.49 -15.91
CA ARG A 54 -1.08 1.17 -17.05
C ARG A 54 0.19 0.49 -17.54
N ALA A 55 0.79 -0.39 -16.74
CA ALA A 55 1.97 -1.14 -17.16
C ALA A 55 1.58 -2.18 -18.23
N LEU A 56 2.24 -2.14 -19.39
CA LEU A 56 1.92 -3.03 -20.52
C LEU A 56 2.74 -4.32 -20.55
N LYS A 57 3.92 -4.32 -19.93
CA LYS A 57 4.83 -5.47 -19.93
C LYS A 57 5.22 -5.82 -18.51
N ASP A 58 6.01 -4.95 -17.89
CA ASP A 58 6.57 -5.15 -16.56
C ASP A 58 6.14 -4.02 -15.62
N LEU A 59 5.91 -4.38 -14.37
CA LEU A 59 5.52 -3.46 -13.31
C LEU A 59 6.50 -3.61 -12.14
N ALA A 60 7.17 -2.52 -11.81
CA ALA A 60 7.86 -2.35 -10.53
C ALA A 60 7.05 -1.38 -9.66
N VAL A 61 6.78 -1.79 -8.42
CA VAL A 61 6.20 -0.95 -7.36
C VAL A 61 7.28 -0.74 -6.32
N VAL A 62 7.66 0.51 -6.08
CA VAL A 62 8.64 0.90 -5.07
C VAL A 62 7.91 1.64 -3.97
N ILE A 63 8.09 1.22 -2.72
CA ILE A 63 7.41 1.80 -1.56
C ILE A 63 8.48 2.33 -0.61
N PHE A 64 8.44 3.63 -0.33
CA PHE A 64 9.21 4.25 0.73
C PHE A 64 8.43 4.13 2.03
N VAL A 65 9.07 3.56 3.05
CA VAL A 65 8.50 3.31 4.36
C VAL A 65 9.54 3.57 5.44
N PRO A 66 9.13 4.01 6.64
CA PRO A 66 10.04 4.22 7.76
C PRO A 66 10.60 2.90 8.32
N ASP A 67 9.86 1.80 8.20
CA ASP A 67 10.30 0.45 8.61
C ASP A 67 10.03 -0.57 7.48
N VAL A 68 11.10 -0.94 6.78
CA VAL A 68 11.05 -1.86 5.64
C VAL A 68 10.68 -3.28 6.07
N ALA A 69 11.14 -3.75 7.22
CA ALA A 69 10.89 -5.11 7.68
C ALA A 69 9.41 -5.31 8.05
N VAL A 70 8.81 -4.34 8.74
CA VAL A 70 7.38 -4.34 9.07
C VAL A 70 6.52 -4.29 7.81
N ALA A 71 6.85 -3.41 6.86
CA ALA A 71 6.13 -3.30 5.60
C ALA A 71 6.23 -4.58 4.75
N GLN A 72 7.43 -5.14 4.61
CA GLN A 72 7.66 -6.37 3.84
C GLN A 72 6.86 -7.54 4.44
N SER A 73 6.92 -7.73 5.75
CA SER A 73 6.17 -8.79 6.43
C SER A 73 4.66 -8.62 6.25
N ALA A 74 4.15 -7.40 6.36
CA ALA A 74 2.73 -7.11 6.17
C ALA A 74 2.27 -7.38 4.73
N ILE A 75 3.03 -6.92 3.73
CA ILE A 75 2.72 -7.11 2.30
C ILE A 75 2.77 -8.59 1.91
N VAL A 76 3.77 -9.33 2.39
CA VAL A 76 3.83 -10.80 2.22
C VAL A 76 2.58 -11.45 2.81
N GLY A 77 2.15 -11.02 4.01
CA GLY A 77 0.93 -11.51 4.66
C GLY A 77 -0.36 -11.25 3.87
N GLN A 78 -0.41 -10.19 3.04
CA GLN A 78 -1.58 -9.89 2.22
C GLN A 78 -1.81 -10.91 1.08
N ASN A 79 -0.79 -11.69 0.70
CA ASN A 79 -0.86 -12.63 -0.43
C ASN A 79 -1.29 -11.97 -1.76
N LEU A 80 -0.97 -10.69 -1.96
CA LEU A 80 -1.27 -9.96 -3.20
C LEU A 80 -0.23 -10.23 -4.30
N PHE A 81 0.98 -10.58 -3.91
CA PHE A 81 2.10 -10.88 -4.80
C PHE A 81 2.81 -12.16 -4.33
N PRO A 82 3.47 -12.91 -5.22
CA PRO A 82 4.37 -13.98 -4.80
C PRO A 82 5.44 -13.46 -3.84
N ALA A 83 5.71 -14.16 -2.74
CA ALA A 83 6.69 -13.71 -1.75
C ALA A 83 8.09 -13.49 -2.35
N SER A 84 8.47 -14.28 -3.36
CA SER A 84 9.77 -14.19 -4.04
C SER A 84 9.98 -12.90 -4.84
N VAL A 85 8.94 -12.10 -5.09
CA VAL A 85 9.05 -10.82 -5.80
C VAL A 85 8.94 -9.61 -4.88
N ILE A 86 8.79 -9.82 -3.56
CA ILE A 86 8.71 -8.75 -2.57
C ILE A 86 10.08 -8.62 -1.90
N LEU A 87 10.83 -7.62 -2.34
CA LEU A 87 12.21 -7.37 -1.91
C LEU A 87 12.25 -6.26 -0.86
N GLY A 88 13.06 -6.45 0.18
CA GLY A 88 13.39 -5.46 1.20
C GLY A 88 14.77 -4.85 0.97
N ALA A 89 15.20 -3.97 1.87
CA ALA A 89 16.49 -3.27 1.75
C ALA A 89 17.69 -4.23 1.73
N HIS A 90 17.61 -5.33 2.47
CA HIS A 90 18.67 -6.35 2.55
C HIS A 90 18.76 -7.26 1.31
N ASP A 91 17.75 -7.24 0.44
CA ASP A 91 17.72 -8.04 -0.79
C ASP A 91 18.39 -7.31 -1.98
N LEU A 92 18.81 -6.05 -1.79
CA LEU A 92 19.32 -5.16 -2.82
C LEU A 92 20.86 -4.99 -2.77
N ASP A 93 21.52 -5.66 -1.82
CA ASP A 93 22.98 -5.66 -1.62
C ASP A 93 23.71 -6.67 -2.54
#